data_AF-A0AAW8FF93-F1
#
_entry.id   AF-A0AAW8FF93-F1
#
_cell.length_a   1.000
_cell.length_b   1.000
_cell.length_c   1.000
_cell.angle_alpha   90.00
_cell.angle_beta   90.00
_cell.angle_gamma   90.00
#
_symmetry.space_group_name_H-M   'P 1'
#
loop_
_entity.id
_entity.type
_entity.pdbx_description
1 polymer ?
#
loop_
_entity_poly.entity_id
_entity_poly.type
_entity_poly.pdbx_seq_one_letter_code
_entity_poly.pdbx_strand_id
1 'polypeptide(L)'
;MTHTPVDTQDEAVPDFPMPRAAGCPFAPPPAMMKLHAEEPVSRVRLWDGSVHWLVTRYEDQRALYGDPRLSVDTTRPGFPYLNEAFRETAAKNPPSTWTTPTTRASAGW
;
A
#
# COMPACT_ATOMS: atom_id res chain seq x y z
N MET A 1 26.58 13.23 18.73
CA MET A 1 26.38 13.28 17.28
C MET A 1 25.70 11.98 16.88
N THR A 2 24.37 11.99 16.77
CA THR A 2 23.59 10.80 16.39
C THR A 2 23.61 10.74 14.87
N HIS A 3 24.34 9.78 14.31
CA HIS A 3 24.31 9.49 12.87
C HIS A 3 23.05 8.65 12.62
N THR A 4 22.01 9.27 12.08
CA THR A 4 20.88 8.53 11.50
C THR A 4 21.45 7.72 10.33
N PRO A 5 21.31 6.38 10.30
CA PRO A 5 21.64 5.64 9.09
C PRO A 5 20.62 6.09 8.03
N VAL A 6 21.08 6.88 7.07
CA VAL A 6 20.36 7.07 5.81
C VAL A 6 20.39 5.71 5.13
N ASP A 7 19.26 5.02 5.19
CA ASP A 7 19.07 3.75 4.52
C ASP A 7 19.27 3.98 3.01
N THR A 8 20.37 3.46 2.47
CA THR A 8 20.75 3.59 1.05
C THR A 8 19.65 3.03 0.11
N GLN A 9 18.64 2.35 0.65
CA GLN A 9 17.45 1.88 -0.06
C GLN A 9 16.56 3.02 -0.60
N ASP A 10 16.63 4.24 -0.05
CA ASP A 10 15.70 5.31 -0.44
C ASP A 10 15.90 5.79 -1.90
N GLU A 11 17.11 5.70 -2.44
CA GLU A 11 17.41 6.08 -3.83
C GLU A 11 16.94 5.00 -4.85
N ALA A 12 16.64 3.80 -4.39
CA ALA A 12 16.26 2.65 -5.22
C ALA A 12 14.74 2.37 -5.26
N VAL A 13 13.93 3.13 -4.51
CA VAL A 13 12.46 2.93 -4.46
C VAL A 13 11.80 3.55 -5.70
N PRO A 14 11.17 2.75 -6.59
CA PRO A 14 10.49 3.29 -7.76
C PRO A 14 9.19 4.01 -7.39
N ASP A 15 8.86 5.04 -8.17
CA ASP A 15 7.58 5.74 -8.05
C ASP A 15 6.41 4.87 -8.54
N PHE A 16 5.27 5.02 -7.88
CA PHE A 16 4.01 4.37 -8.23
C PHE A 16 2.92 5.43 -8.50
N PRO A 17 2.12 5.26 -9.57
CA PRO A 17 2.12 4.15 -10.53
C PRO A 17 3.23 4.25 -11.59
N MET A 18 3.78 3.09 -11.98
CA MET A 18 4.74 3.00 -13.09
C MET A 18 4.04 3.22 -14.44
N PRO A 19 4.72 3.82 -15.43
CA PRO A 19 4.15 4.08 -16.75
C PRO A 19 3.92 2.79 -17.56
N ARG A 20 2.83 2.77 -18.33
CA ARG A 20 2.59 1.72 -19.35
C ARG A 20 3.39 2.01 -20.61
N ALA A 21 3.70 0.96 -21.37
CA ALA A 21 4.29 1.10 -22.69
C ALA A 21 3.25 1.67 -23.68
N ALA A 22 3.63 2.70 -24.45
CA ALA A 22 2.73 3.41 -25.36
C ALA A 22 2.05 2.50 -26.40
N GLY A 23 2.76 1.47 -26.88
CA GLY A 23 2.22 0.50 -27.86
C GLY A 23 1.38 -0.63 -27.26
N CYS A 24 1.26 -0.72 -25.94
CA CYS A 24 0.58 -1.83 -25.26
C CYS A 24 -0.34 -1.32 -24.13
N PRO A 25 -1.41 -0.58 -24.44
CA PRO A 25 -2.25 0.09 -23.43
C PRO A 25 -2.96 -0.87 -22.46
N PHE A 26 -3.18 -2.12 -22.89
CA PHE A 26 -3.82 -3.16 -22.08
C PHE A 26 -2.82 -4.00 -21.27
N ALA A 27 -1.52 -3.89 -21.54
CA ALA A 27 -0.51 -4.59 -20.75
C ALA A 27 -0.25 -3.85 -19.43
N PRO A 28 0.12 -4.57 -18.35
CA PRO A 28 0.66 -3.93 -17.15
C PRO A 28 1.93 -3.12 -17.45
N PRO A 29 2.30 -2.16 -16.58
CA PRO A 29 3.58 -1.45 -16.69
C PRO A 29 4.77 -2.43 -16.76
N PRO A 30 5.71 -2.29 -17.71
CA PRO A 30 6.87 -3.19 -17.81
C PRO A 30 7.71 -3.25 -16.52
N ALA A 31 7.89 -2.12 -15.83
CA ALA A 31 8.59 -2.06 -14.55
C ALA A 31 7.86 -2.87 -13.45
N MET A 32 6.53 -2.85 -13.43
CA MET A 32 5.74 -3.67 -12.50
C MET A 32 5.88 -5.16 -12.82
N MET A 33 5.99 -5.53 -14.11
CA MET A 33 6.24 -6.92 -14.51
C MET A 33 7.63 -7.40 -14.10
N LYS A 34 8.65 -6.53 -14.15
CA LYS A 34 9.97 -6.82 -13.61
C LYS A 34 9.92 -7.10 -12.11
N LEU A 35 9.28 -6.20 -11.33
CA LEU A 35 9.08 -6.42 -9.89
C LEU A 35 8.30 -7.71 -9.61
N HIS A 36 7.26 -7.99 -10.38
CA HIS A 36 6.52 -9.25 -10.22
C HIS A 36 7.40 -10.50 -10.39
N ALA A 37 8.33 -10.47 -11.34
CA ALA A 37 9.24 -11.57 -11.61
C ALA A 37 10.35 -11.70 -10.56
N GLU A 38 10.94 -10.59 -10.14
CA GLU A 38 12.18 -10.56 -9.36
C GLU A 38 11.95 -10.27 -7.87
N GLU A 39 11.06 -9.33 -7.54
CA GLU A 39 10.82 -8.80 -6.19
C GLU A 39 9.31 -8.59 -5.93
N PRO A 40 8.54 -9.69 -5.79
CA PRO A 40 7.08 -9.64 -5.81
C PRO A 40 6.45 -8.90 -4.62
N VAL A 41 7.23 -8.73 -3.55
CA VAL A 41 6.97 -7.85 -2.40
C VAL A 41 8.11 -6.83 -2.34
N SER A 42 7.83 -5.60 -2.75
CA SER A 42 8.83 -4.53 -2.90
C SER A 42 8.31 -3.21 -2.34
N ARG A 43 9.23 -2.25 -2.14
CA ARG A 43 8.87 -0.90 -1.68
C ARG A 43 8.63 0.00 -2.90
N VAL A 44 7.62 0.87 -2.82
CA VAL A 44 7.30 1.89 -3.84
C VAL A 44 6.99 3.23 -3.19
N ARG A 45 7.24 4.32 -3.92
CA ARG A 45 6.98 5.69 -3.48
C ARG A 45 5.69 6.21 -4.11
N LEU A 46 4.80 6.78 -3.29
CA LEU A 46 3.58 7.43 -3.76
C LEU A 46 3.81 8.93 -3.99
N TRP A 47 2.82 9.58 -4.60
CA TRP A 47 2.83 11.00 -4.97
C TRP A 47 3.16 11.98 -3.84
N ASP A 48 2.91 11.62 -2.58
CA ASP A 48 3.17 12.44 -1.40
C ASP A 48 4.55 12.15 -0.77
N GLY A 49 5.38 11.35 -1.45
CA GLY A 49 6.71 10.93 -0.99
C GLY A 49 6.69 9.76 0.01
N SER A 50 5.51 9.32 0.46
CA SER A 50 5.39 8.17 1.36
C SER A 50 5.82 6.87 0.67
N VAL A 51 6.44 5.97 1.44
CA VAL A 51 6.93 4.70 0.93
C VAL A 51 6.09 3.55 1.49
N HIS A 52 5.56 2.73 0.60
CA HIS A 52 4.65 1.64 0.93
C HIS A 52 5.08 0.32 0.29
N TRP A 53 4.46 -0.77 0.73
CA TRP A 53 4.67 -2.10 0.14
C TRP A 53 3.78 -2.27 -1.10
N LEU A 54 4.37 -2.74 -2.19
CA LEU A 54 3.68 -3.26 -3.37
C LEU A 54 3.74 -4.78 -3.36
N VAL A 55 2.58 -5.43 -3.50
CA VAL A 55 2.47 -6.89 -3.56
C VAL A 55 1.85 -7.29 -4.89
N THR A 56 2.57 -8.08 -5.68
CA THR A 56 2.22 -8.33 -7.08
C THR A 56 1.83 -9.77 -7.40
N ARG A 57 2.12 -10.74 -6.52
CA ARG A 57 1.74 -12.15 -6.73
C ARG A 57 0.32 -12.40 -6.26
N TYR A 58 -0.40 -13.22 -7.01
CA TYR A 58 -1.79 -13.55 -6.71
C TYR A 58 -1.94 -14.26 -5.35
N GLU A 59 -1.06 -15.21 -5.05
CA GLU A 59 -1.13 -15.98 -3.80
C GLU A 59 -0.94 -15.10 -2.57
N ASP A 60 0.02 -14.17 -2.62
CA ASP A 60 0.27 -13.19 -1.57
C ASP A 60 -0.92 -12.26 -1.39
N GLN A 61 -1.44 -11.69 -2.48
CA GLN A 61 -2.63 -10.82 -2.41
C GLN A 61 -3.85 -11.56 -1.84
N ARG A 62 -4.08 -12.81 -2.25
CA ARG A 62 -5.18 -13.64 -1.75
C ARG A 62 -5.03 -13.92 -0.26
N ALA A 63 -3.81 -14.23 0.21
CA ALA A 63 -3.53 -14.42 1.63
C ALA A 63 -3.77 -13.14 2.43
N LEU A 64 -3.28 -12.00 1.92
CA LEU A 64 -3.42 -10.69 2.56
C LEU A 64 -4.88 -10.22 2.64
N TYR A 65 -5.70 -10.41 1.61
CA TYR A 65 -7.11 -10.02 1.66
C TYR A 65 -7.94 -10.83 2.67
N GLY A 66 -7.47 -12.00 3.09
CA GLY A 66 -8.08 -12.78 4.18
C GLY A 66 -7.49 -12.51 5.55
N ASP A 67 -6.41 -11.73 5.66
CA ASP A 67 -5.68 -11.53 6.91
C ASP A 67 -6.34 -10.42 7.77
N PRO A 68 -6.85 -10.75 8.98
CA PRO A 68 -7.53 -9.77 9.83
C PRO A 68 -6.60 -8.69 10.41
N ARG A 69 -5.28 -8.82 10.24
CA ARG A 69 -4.31 -7.80 10.63
C ARG A 69 -4.26 -6.64 9.65
N LEU A 70 -4.72 -6.82 8.42
CA LEU A 70 -4.81 -5.77 7.42
C LEU A 70 -6.12 -5.00 7.55
N SER A 71 -6.01 -3.68 7.55
CA SER A 71 -7.16 -2.77 7.68
C SER A 71 -7.35 -1.98 6.40
N VAL A 72 -8.61 -1.78 6.03
CA VAL A 72 -9.03 -0.84 4.98
C VAL A 72 -9.58 0.48 5.56
N ASP A 73 -9.38 0.70 6.86
CA ASP A 73 -9.74 1.95 7.53
C ASP A 73 -8.80 3.08 7.08
N THR A 74 -9.33 3.95 6.22
CA THR A 74 -8.63 5.10 5.64
C THR A 74 -8.18 6.12 6.69
N THR A 75 -8.79 6.14 7.87
CA THR A 75 -8.46 7.13 8.92
C THR A 75 -7.17 6.78 9.69
N ARG A 76 -6.65 5.55 9.50
CA ARG A 76 -5.44 5.11 10.21
C ARG A 76 -4.20 5.88 9.73
N PRO A 77 -3.31 6.28 10.66
CA PRO A 77 -2.03 6.87 10.29
C PRO A 77 -1.25 5.95 9.34
N GLY A 78 -0.74 6.52 8.24
CA GLY A 78 0.03 5.78 7.23
C GLY A 78 -0.82 5.03 6.19
N PHE A 79 -2.13 5.31 6.07
CA PHE A 79 -2.93 4.76 4.98
C PHE A 79 -2.41 5.23 3.60
N PRO A 80 -2.18 4.32 2.62
CA PRO A 80 -1.57 4.64 1.33
C PRO A 80 -2.58 5.25 0.36
N TYR A 81 -2.77 6.57 0.40
CA TYR A 81 -3.67 7.27 -0.50
C TYR A 81 -3.14 7.34 -1.94
N LEU A 82 -3.93 6.89 -2.90
CA LEU A 82 -3.54 6.85 -4.33
C LEU A 82 -3.30 8.23 -4.96
N ASN A 83 -3.97 9.27 -4.45
CA ASN A 83 -3.80 10.66 -4.90
C ASN A 83 -4.29 11.63 -3.80
N GLU A 84 -4.11 12.94 -4.04
CA GLU A 84 -4.52 14.01 -3.14
C GLU A 84 -6.04 13.99 -2.87
N ALA A 85 -6.85 13.86 -3.91
CA ALA A 85 -8.31 13.87 -3.80
C ALA A 85 -8.86 12.75 -2.89
N PHE A 86 -8.29 11.53 -2.95
CA PHE A 86 -8.67 10.44 -2.05
C PHE A 86 -8.33 10.74 -0.58
N ARG A 87 -7.20 11.42 -0.32
CA ARG A 87 -6.81 11.81 1.04
C ARG A 87 -7.76 12.84 1.63
N GLU A 88 -8.13 13.85 0.84
CA GLU A 88 -9.05 14.91 1.27
C GLU A 88 -10.46 14.40 1.55
N THR A 89 -10.92 13.41 0.77
CA THR A 89 -12.27 12.85 0.91
C THR A 89 -12.38 11.83 2.04
N ALA A 90 -11.31 11.11 2.35
CA ALA A 90 -11.31 10.15 3.44
C ALA A 90 -11.61 10.76 4.81
N ALA A 91 -11.12 11.98 5.07
CA ALA A 91 -11.44 12.73 6.30
C ALA A 91 -12.95 13.08 6.43
N LYS A 92 -13.70 13.04 5.33
CA LYS A 92 -15.12 13.43 5.27
C LYS A 92 -16.07 12.22 5.31
N ASN A 93 -15.56 11.01 5.08
CA ASN A 93 -16.37 9.80 5.03
C ASN A 93 -16.51 9.21 6.44
N PRO A 94 -17.75 9.00 6.95
CA PRO A 94 -17.93 8.34 8.22
C PRO A 94 -17.34 6.92 8.17
N PRO A 95 -16.74 6.43 9.26
CA PRO A 95 -16.17 5.09 9.30
C PRO A 95 -17.24 4.05 8.99
N SER A 96 -16.88 3.08 8.15
CA SER A 96 -17.77 1.96 7.86
C SER A 96 -17.95 1.11 9.12
N THR A 97 -19.11 0.47 9.27
CA THR A 97 -19.34 -0.53 10.32
C THR A 97 -18.36 -1.71 10.24
N TRP A 98 -17.74 -1.93 9.08
CA TRP A 98 -16.69 -2.94 8.87
C TRP A 98 -15.30 -2.52 9.34
N THR A 99 -15.07 -1.22 9.57
CA THR A 99 -13.76 -0.67 10.00
C THR A 99 -13.72 -0.31 11.48
N THR A 100 -14.87 -0.23 12.16
CA THR A 100 -14.92 -0.04 13.61
C THR A 100 -14.35 -1.27 14.32
N PRO A 101 -13.35 -1.13 15.23
CA PRO A 101 -12.92 -2.27 16.02
C PRO A 101 -14.10 -2.75 16.86
N THR A 102 -14.62 -3.95 16.55
CA THR A 102 -15.53 -4.63 17.47
C THR A 102 -14.75 -4.86 18.75
N THR A 103 -15.04 -4.08 19.79
CA THR A 103 -14.62 -4.40 21.14
C THR A 103 -15.17 -5.80 21.44
N ARG A 104 -14.33 -6.83 21.30
CA ARG A 104 -14.66 -8.17 21.75
C ARG A 104 -14.73 -8.08 23.26
N ALA A 105 -15.92 -7.85 23.80
CA ALA A 105 -16.18 -8.06 25.21
C ALA A 105 -15.77 -9.50 25.52
N SER A 106 -14.65 -9.66 26.22
CA SER A 106 -14.26 -10.93 26.81
C SER A 106 -15.27 -11.22 27.92
N ALA A 107 -16.37 -11.88 27.56
CA ALA A 107 -17.20 -12.59 28.53
C ALA A 107 -16.38 -13.81 28.98
N GLY A 108 -15.85 -13.72 30.20
CA GLY A 108 -15.31 -14.87 30.90
C GLY A 108 -16.41 -15.90 31.11
N TRP A 109 -16.04 -17.16 30.93
CA TRP A 109 -16.75 -18.29 31.53
C TRP A 109 -16.16 -18.54 32.91
#